data_AF-A0AAP8GFF8-F1
#
_entry.id   AF-A0AAP8GFF8-F1
#
_cell.length_a   1.000
_cell.length_b   1.000
_cell.length_c   1.000
_cell.angle_alpha   90.00
_cell.angle_beta   90.00
_cell.angle_gamma   90.00
#
_symmetry.space_group_name_H-M   'P 1'
#
loop_
_entity.id
_entity.type
_entity.pdbx_description
1 polymer ?
#
loop_
_entity_poly.entity_id
_entity_poly.type
_entity_poly.pdbx_seq_one_letter_code
_entity_poly.pdbx_strand_id
1 'polypeptide(L)'
;MSNHQEKLPLNKTHHTVDFGANAYIIDHDSPYGYMTLTDHFDNAIPPVFYHEHQSFFLDNFKEVVDEVSRYVHGNQGKTDVPIFNTKDMRLGIGLHLIDFIRKSKDQRSREFCYNKNIDPVSLDRIINFVFQLEYH
;
A
#
# COMPACT_ATOMS: atom_id res chain seq x y z
N MET A 1 14.48 0.24 -22.01
CA MET A 1 14.72 0.48 -20.58
C MET A 1 13.98 1.75 -20.21
N SER A 2 12.87 1.63 -19.47
CA SER A 2 12.01 2.78 -19.17
C SER A 2 12.75 3.73 -18.24
N ASN A 3 12.86 4.98 -18.67
CA ASN A 3 13.50 6.08 -17.97
C ASN A 3 12.53 6.56 -16.88
N HIS A 4 12.34 5.79 -15.80
CA HIS A 4 11.53 6.22 -14.66
C HIS A 4 12.32 7.28 -13.88
N GLN A 5 12.34 8.50 -14.43
CA GLN A 5 12.95 9.70 -13.86
C GLN A 5 12.09 10.36 -12.78
N GLU A 6 10.91 9.84 -12.45
CA GLU A 6 10.13 10.38 -11.35
C GLU A 6 10.73 9.93 -10.02
N LYS A 7 11.58 10.78 -9.44
CA LYS A 7 11.91 10.79 -8.01
C LYS A 7 10.70 11.10 -7.13
N LEU A 8 9.56 11.45 -7.75
CA LEU A 8 8.37 11.90 -7.05
C LEU A 8 7.40 10.72 -6.84
N PRO A 9 6.71 10.69 -5.70
CA PRO A 9 5.59 9.78 -5.46
C PRO A 9 4.54 9.81 -6.58
N LEU A 10 4.00 8.64 -6.98
CA LEU A 10 2.92 8.58 -7.97
C LEU A 10 1.60 9.16 -7.44
N ASN A 11 1.35 8.99 -6.13
CA ASN A 11 0.26 9.68 -5.44
C ASN A 11 0.71 11.11 -5.11
N LYS A 12 -0.08 12.11 -5.53
CA LYS A 12 0.16 13.54 -5.31
C LYS A 12 -0.97 14.19 -4.50
N THR A 13 -2.06 13.48 -4.28
CA THR A 13 -3.25 13.95 -3.57
C THR A 13 -3.14 13.54 -2.11
N HIS A 14 -3.18 14.53 -1.22
CA HIS A 14 -3.23 14.33 0.22
C HIS A 14 -4.69 14.40 0.68
N HIS A 15 -5.22 13.30 1.20
CA HIS A 15 -6.46 13.35 1.97
C HIS A 15 -6.08 13.67 3.41
N THR A 16 -6.75 14.63 4.05
CA THR A 16 -6.43 15.18 5.40
C THR A 16 -6.35 14.16 6.54
N VAL A 17 -6.55 12.88 6.25
CA VAL A 17 -6.50 11.75 7.16
C VAL A 17 -5.21 10.92 6.94
N ASP A 18 -4.60 10.99 5.75
CA ASP A 18 -3.48 10.13 5.36
C ASP A 18 -2.27 10.98 4.94
N PHE A 19 -1.23 11.07 5.79
CA PHE A 19 0.06 11.68 5.42
C PHE A 19 0.86 10.85 4.38
N GLY A 20 0.21 9.87 3.75
CA GLY A 20 0.86 8.62 3.34
C GLY A 20 1.05 8.39 1.85
N ALA A 21 1.19 9.46 1.05
CA ALA A 21 1.62 9.28 -0.33
C ALA A 21 3.13 8.99 -0.37
N ASN A 22 3.49 7.73 -0.14
CA ASN A 22 4.79 7.10 -0.36
C ASN A 22 5.86 7.27 0.74
N ALA A 23 5.49 7.12 2.01
CA ALA A 23 6.43 7.11 3.14
C ALA A 23 7.65 6.19 2.94
N TYR A 24 7.49 5.07 2.24
CA TYR A 24 8.56 4.08 1.98
C TYR A 24 9.67 4.55 1.03
N ILE A 25 9.51 5.71 0.38
CA ILE A 25 10.54 6.35 -0.44
C ILE A 25 11.61 7.01 0.44
N ILE A 26 11.31 7.31 1.71
CA ILE A 26 12.29 7.84 2.66
C ILE A 26 13.50 6.90 2.73
N ASP A 27 14.68 7.46 2.52
CA ASP A 27 15.95 6.76 2.38
C ASP A 27 16.91 7.00 3.56
N HIS A 28 16.51 7.86 4.50
CA HIS A 28 17.28 8.16 5.71
C HIS A 28 16.65 7.51 6.94
N ASP A 29 17.52 7.19 7.90
CA ASP A 29 17.11 6.75 9.22
C ASP A 29 16.56 7.95 10.01
N SER A 30 15.35 7.81 10.56
CA SER A 30 14.77 8.81 11.46
C SER A 30 14.58 8.17 12.82
N PRO A 31 15.42 8.51 13.82
CA PRO A 31 15.40 7.82 15.12
C PRO A 31 14.13 8.07 15.93
N TYR A 32 13.33 9.07 15.55
CA TYR A 32 12.07 9.43 16.19
C TYR A 32 10.86 9.25 15.28
N GLY A 33 11.09 8.98 13.99
CA GLY A 33 10.02 8.81 13.02
C GLY A 33 9.56 7.36 12.94
N TYR A 34 8.29 7.16 12.66
CA TYR A 34 7.71 5.84 12.44
C TYR A 34 6.70 5.86 11.29
N MET A 35 6.35 4.68 10.82
CA MET A 35 5.50 4.51 9.65
C MET A 35 4.41 3.47 9.91
N THR A 36 3.24 3.71 9.33
CA THR A 36 2.07 2.81 9.36
C THR A 36 1.74 2.34 7.96
N LEU A 37 1.02 1.21 7.85
CA LEU A 37 0.60 0.67 6.55
C LEU A 37 -0.60 1.41 5.95
N THR A 38 -1.52 1.83 6.80
CA THR A 38 -2.65 2.69 6.46
C THR A 38 -2.61 3.82 7.48
N ASP A 39 -3.53 3.86 8.44
CA ASP A 39 -3.56 4.84 9.53
C ASP A 39 -3.13 4.21 10.87
N HIS A 40 -2.83 5.06 11.86
CA HIS A 40 -2.54 4.69 13.24
C HIS A 40 -3.78 4.26 14.04
N PHE A 41 -4.99 4.64 13.63
CA PHE A 41 -6.24 4.18 14.26
C PHE A 41 -6.96 3.09 13.47
N ASP A 42 -6.87 3.11 12.15
CA ASP A 42 -7.50 2.11 11.28
C ASP A 42 -6.49 1.38 10.38
N ASN A 43 -6.17 0.14 10.75
CA ASN A 43 -5.32 -0.76 9.96
C ASN A 43 -6.10 -1.51 8.86
N ALA A 44 -7.21 -0.95 8.42
CA ALA A 44 -8.01 -1.46 7.32
C ALA A 44 -7.63 -0.77 6.02
N ILE A 45 -7.73 -1.51 4.92
CA ILE A 45 -7.50 -0.96 3.59
C ILE A 45 -8.49 0.18 3.34
N PRO A 46 -8.02 1.36 2.94
CA PRO A 46 -8.89 2.51 2.79
C PRO A 46 -9.89 2.29 1.64
N PRO A 47 -11.12 2.80 1.78
CA PRO A 47 -12.12 2.73 0.70
C PRO A 47 -11.58 3.19 -0.66
N VAL A 48 -12.01 2.53 -1.74
CA VAL A 48 -11.52 2.76 -3.11
C VAL A 48 -11.53 4.24 -3.53
N PHE A 49 -12.52 5.02 -3.09
CA PHE A 49 -12.67 6.42 -3.47
C PHE A 49 -11.63 7.38 -2.85
N TYR A 50 -10.82 6.92 -1.89
CA TYR A 50 -9.66 7.67 -1.38
C TYR A 50 -8.39 7.48 -2.22
N HIS A 51 -8.42 6.60 -3.22
CA HIS A 51 -7.24 6.28 -4.03
C HIS A 51 -7.19 7.15 -5.28
N GLU A 52 -6.08 7.88 -5.46
CA GLU A 52 -5.85 8.74 -6.63
C GLU A 52 -5.93 7.98 -7.95
N HIS A 53 -5.40 6.75 -7.97
CA HIS A 53 -5.39 5.88 -9.16
C HIS A 53 -6.49 4.81 -9.12
N GLN A 54 -7.64 5.09 -8.49
CA GLN A 54 -8.73 4.11 -8.33
C GLN A 54 -9.22 3.49 -9.65
N SER A 55 -9.18 4.22 -10.76
CA SER A 55 -9.60 3.71 -12.08
C SER A 55 -8.78 2.49 -12.51
N PHE A 56 -7.48 2.48 -12.22
CA PHE A 56 -6.62 1.34 -12.51
C PHE A 56 -7.14 0.06 -11.84
N PHE A 57 -7.64 0.15 -10.60
CA PHE A 57 -8.20 -1.00 -9.89
C PHE A 57 -9.62 -1.33 -10.32
N LEU A 58 -10.48 -0.34 -10.43
CA LEU A 58 -11.87 -0.52 -10.86
C LEU A 58 -11.98 -1.17 -12.26
N ASP A 59 -11.05 -0.84 -13.15
CA ASP A 59 -11.04 -1.37 -14.52
C ASP A 59 -10.43 -2.78 -14.61
N ASN A 60 -9.57 -3.17 -13.66
CA ASN A 60 -8.76 -4.40 -13.77
C ASN A 60 -9.05 -5.47 -12.70
N PHE A 61 -9.50 -5.10 -11.50
CA PHE A 61 -9.55 -5.96 -10.32
C PHE A 61 -10.84 -5.72 -9.52
N LYS A 62 -11.97 -6.19 -10.06
CA LYS A 62 -13.31 -5.87 -9.52
C LYS A 62 -13.56 -6.51 -8.16
N GLU A 63 -13.05 -7.72 -7.94
CA GLU A 63 -13.25 -8.44 -6.68
C GLU A 63 -12.38 -7.85 -5.57
N VAL A 64 -11.20 -7.32 -5.90
CA VAL A 64 -10.33 -6.62 -4.93
C VAL A 64 -10.99 -5.34 -4.39
N VAL A 65 -11.85 -4.69 -5.17
CA VAL A 65 -12.63 -3.52 -4.73
C VAL A 65 -13.57 -3.89 -3.58
N ASP A 66 -14.10 -5.12 -3.55
CA ASP A 66 -14.94 -5.62 -2.45
C ASP A 66 -14.09 -6.10 -1.24
N GLU A 67 -12.77 -6.15 -1.38
CA GLU A 67 -11.82 -6.50 -0.31
C GLU A 67 -11.23 -5.29 0.41
N VAL A 68 -11.59 -4.08 -0.01
CA VAL A 68 -11.32 -2.87 0.78
C VAL A 68 -11.96 -2.97 2.16
N SER A 69 -11.38 -2.28 3.13
CA SER A 69 -11.70 -2.40 4.55
C SER A 69 -11.31 -3.75 5.19
N ARG A 70 -10.58 -4.61 4.47
CA ARG A 70 -9.90 -5.73 5.11
C ARG A 70 -8.77 -5.21 5.98
N TYR A 71 -8.69 -5.72 7.20
CA TYR A 71 -7.54 -5.47 8.07
C TYR A 71 -6.27 -6.10 7.50
N VAL A 72 -5.23 -5.27 7.36
CA VAL A 72 -3.92 -5.63 6.80
C VAL A 72 -3.21 -6.72 7.63
N HIS A 73 -3.58 -6.86 8.91
CA HIS A 73 -3.14 -7.94 9.80
C HIS A 73 -4.30 -8.83 10.30
N GLY A 74 -5.35 -8.99 9.50
CA GLY A 74 -6.55 -9.72 9.91
C GLY A 74 -7.17 -9.15 11.20
N ASN A 75 -7.86 -9.99 11.99
CA ASN A 75 -8.57 -9.49 13.18
C ASN A 75 -7.64 -8.90 14.26
N GLN A 76 -6.36 -9.26 14.30
CA GLN A 76 -5.38 -8.67 15.22
C GLN A 76 -5.08 -7.21 14.86
N GLY A 77 -5.15 -6.86 13.58
CA GLY A 77 -4.99 -5.48 13.10
C GLY A 77 -6.04 -4.49 13.63
N LYS A 78 -7.12 -4.97 14.27
CA LYS A 78 -8.10 -4.09 14.95
C LYS A 78 -7.58 -3.44 16.23
N THR A 79 -6.58 -4.06 16.86
CA THR A 79 -6.07 -3.65 18.17
C THR A 79 -4.56 -3.48 18.19
N ASP A 80 -3.87 -4.02 17.20
CA ASP A 80 -2.42 -4.03 17.07
C ASP A 80 -2.05 -3.59 15.65
N VAL A 81 -1.91 -2.27 15.48
CA VAL A 81 -1.54 -1.66 14.19
C VAL A 81 -0.03 -1.82 13.99
N PRO A 82 0.42 -2.43 12.88
CA PRO A 82 1.84 -2.55 12.58
C PRO A 82 2.49 -1.17 12.43
N ILE A 83 3.55 -0.94 13.21
CA ILE A 83 4.38 0.25 13.15
C ILE A 83 5.80 -0.15 12.80
N PHE A 84 6.40 0.56 11.85
CA PHE A 84 7.76 0.31 11.37
C PHE A 84 8.62 1.56 11.52
N ASN A 85 9.90 1.37 11.81
CA ASN A 85 10.87 2.44 11.60
C ASN A 85 11.21 2.54 10.10
N THR A 86 11.98 3.57 9.72
CA THR A 86 12.31 3.81 8.31
C THR A 86 13.23 2.73 7.69
N LYS A 87 13.95 1.94 8.51
CA LYS A 87 14.76 0.81 8.04
C LYS A 87 13.92 -0.42 7.70
N ASP A 88 12.96 -0.73 8.55
CA ASP A 88 12.19 -1.98 8.49
C ASP A 88 10.96 -1.87 7.59
N MET A 89 10.51 -0.65 7.30
CA MET A 89 9.29 -0.39 6.54
C MET A 89 9.22 -1.14 5.20
N ARG A 90 10.29 -1.09 4.39
CA ARG A 90 10.29 -1.73 3.06
C ARG A 90 10.09 -3.24 3.15
N LEU A 91 10.69 -3.86 4.17
CA LEU A 91 10.49 -5.28 4.45
C LEU A 91 9.06 -5.54 4.95
N GLY A 92 8.56 -4.71 5.86
CA GLY A 92 7.19 -4.76 6.36
C GLY A 92 6.16 -4.73 5.23
N ILE A 93 6.26 -3.75 4.32
CA ILE A 93 5.41 -3.64 3.14
C ILE A 93 5.43 -4.92 2.33
N GLY A 94 6.61 -5.46 2.03
CA GLY A 94 6.73 -6.70 1.25
C GLY A 94 6.00 -7.87 1.91
N LEU A 95 6.19 -8.07 3.20
CA LEU A 95 5.55 -9.15 3.96
C LEU A 95 4.03 -9.01 4.00
N HIS A 96 3.53 -7.80 4.31
CA HIS A 96 2.09 -7.55 4.38
C HIS A 96 1.44 -7.57 3.00
N LEU A 97 2.13 -7.12 1.95
CA LEU A 97 1.63 -7.21 0.58
C LEU A 97 1.46 -8.67 0.16
N ILE A 98 2.45 -9.52 0.45
CA ILE A 98 2.38 -10.96 0.17
C ILE A 98 1.22 -11.60 0.92
N ASP A 99 1.02 -11.28 2.20
CA ASP A 99 -0.11 -11.81 2.98
C ASP A 99 -1.46 -11.36 2.39
N PHE A 100 -1.57 -10.07 2.02
CA PHE A 100 -2.75 -9.53 1.34
C PHE A 100 -3.04 -10.32 0.05
N ILE A 101 -2.08 -10.44 -0.85
CA ILE A 101 -2.25 -11.10 -2.15
C ILE A 101 -2.65 -12.58 -1.94
N ARG A 102 -1.98 -13.30 -1.03
CA ARG A 102 -2.29 -14.72 -0.76
C ARG A 102 -3.73 -14.94 -0.31
N LYS A 103 -4.29 -13.99 0.42
CA LYS A 103 -5.66 -14.05 0.95
C LYS A 103 -6.68 -13.37 0.02
N SER A 104 -6.26 -12.77 -1.09
CA SER A 104 -7.19 -12.16 -2.04
C SER A 104 -7.96 -13.24 -2.81
N LYS A 105 -9.25 -12.98 -3.02
CA LYS A 105 -10.17 -13.81 -3.81
C LYS A 105 -10.09 -13.46 -5.30
N ASP A 106 -9.61 -12.27 -5.63
CA ASP A 106 -9.44 -11.83 -7.02
C ASP A 106 -8.30 -12.61 -7.68
N GLN A 107 -8.66 -13.56 -8.54
CA GLN A 107 -7.67 -14.36 -9.25
C GLN A 107 -6.81 -13.51 -10.18
N ARG A 108 -7.41 -12.51 -10.85
CA ARG A 108 -6.70 -11.65 -11.81
C ARG A 108 -5.70 -10.74 -11.10
N SER A 109 -6.06 -10.22 -9.93
CA SER A 109 -5.15 -9.45 -9.08
C SER A 109 -3.97 -10.30 -8.62
N ARG A 110 -4.22 -11.53 -8.15
CA ARG A 110 -3.16 -12.47 -7.76
C ARG A 110 -2.22 -12.80 -8.92
N GLU A 111 -2.78 -13.14 -10.09
CA GLU A 111 -1.99 -13.43 -11.28
C GLU A 111 -1.16 -12.23 -11.74
N PHE A 112 -1.74 -11.02 -11.67
CA PHE A 112 -1.04 -9.78 -11.96
C PHE A 112 0.15 -9.58 -11.01
N CYS A 113 -0.04 -9.76 -9.70
CA CYS A 113 1.01 -9.60 -8.70
C CYS A 113 2.09 -10.70 -8.78
N TYR A 114 1.72 -11.92 -9.19
CA TYR A 114 2.66 -13.04 -9.37
C TYR A 114 3.45 -12.94 -10.68
N ASN A 115 3.11 -12.01 -11.56
CA ASN A 115 3.88 -11.75 -12.76
C ASN A 115 5.27 -11.19 -12.38
N LYS A 116 6.32 -11.98 -12.66
CA LYS A 116 7.72 -11.62 -12.39
C LYS A 116 8.19 -10.35 -13.10
N ASN A 117 7.43 -9.85 -14.08
CA ASN A 117 7.74 -8.67 -14.87
C ASN A 117 6.78 -7.50 -14.58
N ILE A 118 6.18 -7.43 -13.38
CA ILE A 118 5.43 -6.24 -12.97
C ILE A 118 6.34 -5.00 -13.07
N ASP A 119 5.87 -3.99 -13.79
CA ASP A 119 6.63 -2.75 -13.91
C ASP A 119 6.58 -1.94 -12.59
N PRO A 120 7.60 -1.11 -12.30
CA PRO A 120 7.66 -0.37 -11.05
C PRO A 120 6.44 0.53 -10.79
N VAL A 121 5.84 1.10 -11.84
CA VAL A 121 4.67 1.99 -11.71
C VAL A 121 3.43 1.21 -11.31
N SER A 122 3.22 0.04 -11.90
CA SER A 122 2.12 -0.85 -11.52
C SER A 122 2.30 -1.40 -10.10
N LEU A 123 3.53 -1.74 -9.69
CA LEU A 123 3.81 -2.18 -8.33
C LEU A 123 3.54 -1.05 -7.32
N ASP A 124 3.99 0.16 -7.61
CA ASP A 124 3.77 1.35 -6.79
C ASP A 124 2.28 1.64 -6.62
N ARG A 125 1.49 1.54 -7.70
CA ARG A 125 0.01 1.65 -7.63
C ARG A 125 -0.62 0.59 -6.75
N ILE A 126 -0.13 -0.66 -6.79
CA ILE A 126 -0.63 -1.74 -5.93
C ILE A 126 -0.30 -1.49 -4.48
N ILE A 127 0.93 -1.10 -4.18
CA ILE A 127 1.33 -0.73 -2.83
C ILE A 127 0.43 0.39 -2.32
N ASN A 128 0.26 1.47 -3.09
CA ASN A 128 -0.57 2.61 -2.73
C ASN A 128 -2.08 2.32 -2.68
N PHE A 129 -2.54 1.25 -3.32
CA PHE A 129 -3.94 0.83 -3.25
C PHE A 129 -4.21 -0.05 -2.04
N VAL A 130 -3.32 -1.00 -1.77
CA VAL A 130 -3.45 -1.88 -0.61
C VAL A 130 -3.11 -1.11 0.66
N PHE A 131 -2.19 -0.17 0.58
CA PHE A 131 -1.63 0.58 1.70
C PHE A 131 -1.64 2.08 1.42
N GLN A 132 -1.95 2.90 2.41
CA GLN A 132 -1.78 4.35 2.37
C GLN A 132 -0.71 4.72 3.39
N LEU A 133 0.54 4.39 3.04
CA LEU A 133 1.65 4.31 3.97
C LEU A 133 2.03 5.68 4.55
N GLU A 134 1.77 5.93 5.83
CA GLU A 134 2.09 7.21 6.48
C GLU A 134 3.48 7.24 7.12
N TYR A 135 4.02 8.45 7.24
CA TYR A 135 5.24 8.75 8.00
C TYR A 135 4.89 9.81 9.06
N HIS A 136 5.25 9.52 10.30
CA HIS A 136 5.02 10.35 11.48
C HIS A 136 6.35 10.71 12.14
#